data_AF-A0A2S5WZH7-F1
#
_entry.id   AF-A0A2S5WZH7-F1
#
_cell.length_a   1.000
_cell.length_b   1.000
_cell.length_c   1.000
_cell.angle_alpha   90.00
_cell.angle_beta   90.00
_cell.angle_gamma   90.00
#
_symmetry.space_group_name_H-M   'P 1'
#
loop_
_entity.id
_entity.type
_entity.pdbx_description
1 polymer ?
#
loop_
_entity_poly.entity_id
_entity_poly.type
_entity_poly.pdbx_seq_one_letter_code
_entity_poly.pdbx_strand_id
1 'polypeptide(L)' 'MRLRTRLHDEDGAATAEYAIATMAAVAFAGLLVVIMQSDEVRDLLENIIRTALTLDE' A
#
# COMPACT_ATOMS: atom_id res chain seq x y z
N MET A 1 -38.89 1.19 -16.71
CA MET A 1 -37.90 0.25 -16.11
C MET A 1 -36.44 0.66 -16.33
N ARG A 2 -36.07 1.37 -17.42
CA ARG A 2 -34.67 1.69 -17.77
C ARG A 2 -33.91 2.66 -16.82
N LEU A 3 -34.60 3.47 -16.02
CA LEU A 3 -33.94 4.41 -15.09
C LEU A 3 -33.33 3.72 -13.86
N ARG A 4 -33.92 2.62 -13.38
CA ARG A 4 -33.46 1.94 -12.15
C ARG A 4 -32.14 1.20 -12.35
N THR A 5 -31.87 0.73 -13.57
CA THR A 5 -30.63 0.02 -13.90
C THR A 5 -29.42 0.94 -13.94
N ARG A 6 -29.55 2.16 -14.51
CA ARG A 6 -28.44 3.11 -14.58
C ARG A 6 -28.00 3.62 -13.21
N LEU A 7 -28.94 3.90 -12.32
CA LEU A 7 -28.61 4.35 -10.96
C LEU A 7 -27.86 3.27 -10.17
N HIS A 8 -28.18 1.99 -10.41
CA HIS A 8 -27.46 0.87 -9.78
C HIS A 8 -26.06 0.65 -10.35
N ASP A 9 -25.85 0.92 -11.65
CA ASP A 9 -24.53 0.85 -12.29
C ASP A 9 -23.59 1.96 -11.78
N GLU A 10 -24.08 3.16 -11.48
CA GLU A 10 -23.25 4.27 -10.97
C GLU A 10 -22.75 4.00 -9.53
N ASP A 11 -23.60 3.43 -8.67
CA ASP A 11 -23.19 3.01 -7.31
C ASP A 11 -22.14 1.88 -7.35
N GLY A 12 -22.31 0.93 -8.28
CA GLY A 12 -21.37 -0.17 -8.51
C GLY A 12 -20.03 0.29 -9.09
N ALA A 13 -20.05 1.29 -9.99
CA ALA A 13 -18.86 1.87 -10.59
C ALA A 13 -17.96 2.56 -9.54
N ALA A 14 -18.54 3.33 -8.61
CA ALA A 14 -17.78 3.98 -7.55
C ALA A 14 -17.09 2.96 -6.61
N THR A 15 -17.76 1.85 -6.31
CA THR A 15 -17.19 0.78 -5.47
C THR A 15 -16.07 0.02 -6.22
N ALA A 16 -16.25 -0.22 -7.52
CA ALA A 16 -15.23 -0.84 -8.36
C ALA A 16 -13.98 0.03 -8.51
N GLU A 17 -14.14 1.34 -8.67
CA GLU A 17 -13.02 2.30 -8.72
C GLU A 17 -12.21 2.27 -7.42
N TYR A 18 -12.89 2.31 -6.26
CA TYR A 18 -12.22 2.22 -4.97
C TYR A 18 -11.46 0.90 -4.81
N ALA A 19 -12.04 -0.21 -5.25
CA ALA A 19 -11.39 -1.51 -5.24
C ALA A 19 -10.13 -1.51 -6.12
N ILE A 20 -10.20 -0.96 -7.33
CA ILE A 20 -9.05 -0.87 -8.25
C ILE A 20 -7.96 0.04 -7.67
N ALA A 21 -8.32 1.20 -7.14
CA ALA A 21 -7.36 2.12 -6.52
C ALA A 21 -6.65 1.46 -5.32
N THR A 22 -7.41 0.74 -4.49
CA THR A 22 -6.86 -0.03 -3.38
C THR A 22 -5.93 -1.13 -3.86
N MET A 23 -6.32 -1.91 -4.87
CA MET A 23 -5.49 -2.98 -5.42
C MET A 23 -4.21 -2.43 -6.06
N ALA A 24 -4.27 -1.28 -6.72
CA ALA A 24 -3.10 -0.60 -7.25
C ALA A 24 -2.13 -0.18 -6.12
N ALA A 25 -2.65 0.40 -5.04
CA ALA A 25 -1.85 0.76 -3.87
C ALA A 25 -1.24 -0.48 -3.19
N VAL A 26 -2.00 -1.58 -3.06
CA VAL A 26 -1.51 -2.85 -2.49
C VAL A 26 -0.40 -3.44 -3.37
N ALA A 27 -0.54 -3.42 -4.69
CA ALA A 27 0.49 -3.90 -5.61
C ALA A 27 1.79 -3.10 -5.46
N PHE A 28 1.69 -1.77 -5.35
CA PHE A 28 2.84 -0.91 -5.09
C PHE A 28 3.48 -1.18 -3.72
N ALA A 29 2.69 -1.38 -2.67
CA ALA A 29 3.18 -1.79 -1.35
C ALA A 29 3.90 -3.15 -1.40
N GLY A 30 3.41 -4.08 -2.22
CA GLY A 30 4.08 -5.36 -2.47
C GLY A 30 5.50 -5.19 -3.00
N LEU A 31 5.73 -4.25 -3.93
CA LEU A 31 7.08 -3.92 -4.39
C LEU A 31 7.96 -3.38 -3.27
N LEU A 32 7.43 -2.49 -2.41
CA LEU A 32 8.17 -1.97 -1.26
C LEU A 32 8.56 -3.09 -0.29
N VAL A 33 7.67 -4.06 -0.05
CA VAL A 33 7.99 -5.23 0.80
C VAL A 33 9.16 -6.03 0.22
N VAL A 34 9.20 -6.25 -1.09
CA VAL A 34 10.32 -6.94 -1.75
C VAL A 34 11.61 -6.14 -1.59
N ILE A 35 11.56 -4.81 -1.77
CA ILE A 35 12.73 -3.94 -1.58
C ILE A 35 13.24 -4.03 -0.13
N MET A 36 12.34 -3.98 0.84
CA MET A 36 12.67 -4.11 2.27
C MET A 36 13.22 -5.49 2.66
N GLN A 37 13.04 -6.51 1.81
CA GLN A 37 13.59 -7.84 2.04
C GLN A 37 15.06 -7.95 1.61
N SER A 38 15.60 -6.98 0.87
CA SER A 38 17.02 -6.98 0.49
C SER A 38 17.94 -6.78 1.70
N ASP A 39 19.07 -7.49 1.71
CA ASP A 39 20.03 -7.45 2.83
C ASP A 39 20.57 -6.03 3.07
N GLU A 40 20.93 -5.31 2.00
CA GLU A 40 21.39 -3.92 2.06
C GLU A 40 20.39 -3.00 2.79
N VAL A 41 19.10 -3.10 2.45
CA VAL A 41 18.06 -2.24 3.06
C VAL A 41 17.82 -2.64 4.52
N ARG A 42 17.87 -3.94 4.83
CA ARG A 42 17.74 -4.44 6.20
C ARG A 42 18.88 -3.96 7.08
N ASP A 43 20.11 -4.07 6.60
CA ASP A 43 21.30 -3.62 7.33
C ASP A 43 21.27 -2.11 7.57
N LEU A 44 20.86 -1.33 6.57
CA LEU A 44 20.68 0.12 6.71
C LEU A 44 19.65 0.45 7.80
N LEU A 45 18.48 -0.20 7.78
CA LEU A 45 17.43 0.04 8.78
C LEU A 45 17.88 -0.41 10.18
N GLU A 46 18.56 -1.55 10.29
CA GLU A 46 19.11 -2.04 11.54
C GLU A 46 20.11 -1.05 12.14
N ASN A 47 21.01 -0.49 11.32
CA ASN A 47 21.98 0.51 11.76
C ASN A 47 21.30 1.79 12.26
N ILE A 48 20.25 2.26 11.57
CA ILE A 48 19.46 3.41 12.02
C ILE A 48 18.83 3.12 13.38
N ILE A 49 18.20 1.95 13.55
CA ILE A 49 17.54 1.55 14.80
C ILE A 49 18.58 1.44 15.93
N ARG A 50 19.71 0.78 15.68
CA ARG A 50 20.80 0.65 16.66
C ARG A 50 21.30 2.00 17.12
N THR A 51 21.56 2.91 16.18
CA THR A 51 22.00 4.28 16.47
C THR A 51 20.96 5.03 17.31
N ALA A 52 19.67 4.91 16.98
CA ALA A 52 18.60 5.56 17.72
C ALA A 52 18.35 4.96 19.12
N LEU A 53 18.72 3.69 19.34
CA LEU A 53 18.53 2.99 20.60
C LEU A 53 19.73 3.08 21.54
N THR A 54 20.94 3.33 21.03
CA THR A 54 22.02 3.83 21.86
C THR A 54 21.69 5.26 22.24
N LEU A 55 21.21 5.46 23.47
CA LEU A 55 21.29 6.79 24.10
C LEU A 55 22.76 7.17 24.11
N ASP A 56 23.12 8.25 23.43
CA ASP A 56 24.39 8.93 23.66
C ASP A 56 24.48 9.24 25.17
N GLU A 57 25.43 8.60 25.88
CA GLU A 57 25.83 8.99 27.25
C GLU A 57 26.54 10.35 27.24
#